data_AF-A0AAN6QQ29-F1
#
_entry.id   AF-A0AAN6QQ29-F1
#
_cell.length_a   1.000
_cell.length_b   1.000
_cell.length_c   1.000
_cell.angle_alpha   90.00
_cell.angle_beta   90.00
_cell.angle_gamma   90.00
#
_symmetry.space_group_name_H-M   'P 1'
#
loop_
_entity.id
_entity.type
_entity.pdbx_description
1 polymer ?
#
loop_
_entity_poly.entity_id
_entity_poly.type
_entity_poly.pdbx_seq_one_letter_code
_entity_poly.pdbx_strand_id
1 'polypeptide(L)'
;MGEKIIDSVGVNVPGQDLNGPQVAATFNYMDRYNEERDLRLGTGVRQYIDPSKSEKYKHFLDDPWVEKGTPINRPVKADGHVKALVVEDGGGFGGLLSAVRMIQNGFSVDDILIVEPGGGFGGTWYCIASKYGLHARAQFQSVVRTAHWEESTKEWKVVIVEKAKGEPEVGISVRVDYVVFASGLLSNAKLPQVEGFDVFEAHSFHTARWDYAYTGGYPEQPDLAKLKDKRVAYIGTGATAIQSVPQLAKWSKELYIVSHPSGKSWGS
;
A
#
# COMPACT_ATOMS: atom_id res chain seq x y z
N MET A 1 41.04 -11.86 23.61
CA MET A 1 40.20 -12.97 23.13
C MET A 1 39.13 -12.33 22.27
N GLY A 2 39.35 -12.32 20.95
CA GLY A 2 38.68 -11.42 20.00
C GLY A 2 37.25 -11.80 19.69
N GLU A 3 36.43 -10.77 19.44
CA GLU A 3 35.03 -10.84 19.04
C GLU A 3 34.84 -11.67 17.76
N LYS A 4 33.93 -12.64 17.81
CA LYS A 4 33.43 -13.34 16.62
C LYS A 4 32.36 -12.46 15.97
N ILE A 5 32.76 -11.72 14.94
CA ILE A 5 31.84 -11.15 13.95
C ILE A 5 31.24 -12.33 13.18
N ILE A 6 29.92 -12.43 13.16
CA ILE A 6 29.18 -13.41 12.35
C ILE A 6 29.13 -12.84 10.93
N ASP A 7 30.16 -13.10 10.14
CA ASP A 7 30.14 -12.83 8.70
C ASP A 7 29.53 -14.03 7.96
N SER A 8 28.66 -13.73 7.00
CA SER A 8 27.97 -14.63 6.06
C SER A 8 26.68 -15.30 6.56
N VAL A 9 25.55 -14.64 6.31
CA VAL A 9 24.30 -15.35 6.05
C VAL A 9 24.38 -15.82 4.60
N GLY A 10 24.72 -17.09 4.40
CA GLY A 10 24.78 -17.71 3.07
C GLY A 10 23.41 -17.64 2.38
N VAL A 11 23.39 -17.24 1.11
CA VAL A 11 22.19 -17.31 0.26
C VAL A 11 21.89 -18.78 -0.01
N ASN A 12 20.64 -19.19 0.23
CA ASN A 12 20.19 -20.56 0.00
C ASN A 12 20.36 -20.90 -1.49
N VAL A 13 21.18 -21.90 -1.82
CA VAL A 13 21.44 -22.32 -3.20
C VAL A 13 20.22 -23.12 -3.69
N PRO A 14 19.57 -22.76 -4.81
CA PRO A 14 18.61 -23.66 -5.44
C PRO A 14 19.32 -24.97 -5.84
N GLY A 15 18.68 -26.12 -5.63
CA GLY A 15 19.20 -27.40 -6.12
C GLY A 15 19.48 -27.36 -7.62
N GLN A 16 20.33 -28.27 -8.12
CA GLN A 16 20.67 -28.35 -9.54
C GLN A 16 19.40 -28.33 -10.41
N ASP A 17 19.32 -27.35 -11.31
CA ASP A 17 18.28 -27.30 -12.34
C ASP A 17 18.59 -28.39 -13.37
N LEU A 18 17.84 -29.49 -13.30
CA LEU A 18 17.97 -30.63 -14.21
C LEU A 18 17.28 -30.39 -15.57
N ASN A 19 16.50 -29.30 -15.71
CA ASN A 19 15.66 -29.03 -16.88
C ASN A 19 16.13 -27.82 -17.72
N GLY A 20 17.12 -27.06 -17.23
CA GLY A 20 17.72 -25.92 -17.94
C GLY A 20 18.85 -26.31 -18.91
N PRO A 21 19.22 -25.41 -19.84
CA PRO A 21 20.41 -25.60 -20.68
C PRO A 21 21.65 -25.79 -19.80
N GLN A 22 22.41 -26.86 -20.06
CA GLN A 22 23.63 -27.16 -19.32
C GLN A 22 24.68 -26.08 -19.58
N VAL A 23 25.05 -25.35 -18.54
CA VAL A 23 26.06 -24.29 -18.64
C VAL A 23 27.41 -24.86 -18.26
N ALA A 24 28.45 -24.41 -18.95
CA ALA A 24 29.81 -24.90 -18.73
C ALA A 24 30.20 -24.81 -17.24
N ALA A 25 30.84 -25.86 -16.72
CA ALA A 25 31.27 -25.98 -15.32
C ALA A 25 32.25 -24.87 -14.86
N THR A 26 32.72 -24.04 -15.79
CA THR A 26 33.60 -22.88 -15.56
C THR A 26 32.84 -21.59 -15.25
N PHE A 27 31.51 -21.56 -15.39
CA PHE A 27 30.71 -20.36 -15.11
C PHE A 27 30.26 -20.34 -13.64
N ASN A 28 30.80 -19.41 -12.86
CA ASN A 28 30.40 -19.23 -11.46
C ASN A 28 29.24 -18.22 -11.35
N TYR A 29 28.02 -18.73 -11.26
CA TYR A 29 26.82 -17.90 -11.07
C TYR A 29 26.85 -17.06 -9.79
N MET A 30 27.55 -17.52 -8.76
CA MET A 30 27.64 -16.77 -7.50
C MET A 30 28.44 -15.49 -7.68
N ASP A 31 29.48 -15.51 -8.50
CA ASP A 31 30.26 -14.30 -8.80
C ASP A 31 29.37 -13.30 -9.56
N ARG A 32 28.61 -13.77 -10.56
CA ARG A 32 27.66 -12.93 -11.29
C ARG A 32 26.55 -12.36 -10.39
N TYR A 33 26.00 -13.15 -9.47
CA TYR A 33 24.99 -12.69 -8.51
C TYR A 33 25.56 -11.70 -7.49
N ASN A 34 26.80 -11.90 -7.04
CA ASN A 34 27.47 -10.99 -6.13
C ASN A 34 27.80 -9.65 -6.82
N GLU A 35 28.32 -9.67 -8.05
CA GLU A 35 28.52 -8.46 -8.87
C GLU A 35 27.21 -7.68 -9.01
N GLU A 36 26.13 -8.35 -9.39
CA GLU A 36 24.81 -7.73 -9.54
C GLU A 36 24.28 -7.19 -8.20
N ARG A 37 24.44 -7.92 -7.09
CA ARG A 37 24.06 -7.43 -5.75
C ARG A 37 24.84 -6.19 -5.37
N ASP A 38 26.16 -6.19 -5.59
CA ASP A 38 27.07 -5.14 -5.15
C ASP A 38 26.82 -3.83 -5.92
N LEU A 39 26.39 -3.92 -7.19
CA LEU A 39 25.88 -2.79 -7.98
C LEU A 39 24.62 -2.13 -7.39
N ARG A 40 23.93 -2.78 -6.44
CA ARG A 40 22.68 -2.32 -5.82
C ARG A 40 22.83 -1.99 -4.33
N LEU A 41 24.04 -2.08 -3.78
CA LEU A 41 24.33 -1.60 -2.44
C LEU A 41 24.19 -0.07 -2.43
N GLY A 42 23.33 0.45 -1.55
CA GLY A 42 22.98 1.86 -1.48
C GLY A 42 22.64 2.30 -0.07
N THR A 43 21.99 3.46 0.08
CA THR A 43 21.70 4.08 1.39
C THR A 43 20.56 3.41 2.16
N GLY A 44 20.05 2.27 1.69
CA GLY A 44 18.96 1.50 2.29
C GLY A 44 17.61 2.17 2.05
N VAL A 45 16.78 2.31 3.09
CA VAL A 45 15.45 2.94 2.99
C VAL A 45 15.50 4.44 2.71
N ARG A 46 16.66 5.09 2.87
CA ARG A 46 16.85 6.54 2.68
C ARG A 46 16.78 6.99 1.22
N GLN A 47 16.87 6.07 0.27
CA GLN A 47 16.72 6.37 -1.16
C GLN A 47 15.25 6.64 -1.59
N TYR A 48 14.31 6.61 -0.65
CA TYR A 48 12.89 6.81 -0.90
C TYR A 48 12.37 8.03 -0.15
N ILE A 49 11.52 8.79 -0.84
CA ILE A 49 10.73 9.88 -0.28
C ILE A 49 9.45 9.29 0.31
N ASP A 50 9.16 9.67 1.55
CA ASP A 50 7.87 9.46 2.20
C ASP A 50 6.92 10.59 1.76
N PRO A 51 5.92 10.31 0.90
CA PRO A 51 5.06 11.36 0.34
C PRO A 51 4.27 12.12 1.40
N SER A 52 4.01 11.49 2.57
CA SER A 52 3.25 12.11 3.66
C SER A 52 3.98 13.32 4.28
N LYS A 53 5.29 13.41 4.10
CA LYS A 53 6.15 14.49 4.64
C LYS A 53 6.46 15.58 3.62
N SER A 54 5.86 15.52 2.43
CA SER A 54 6.11 16.47 1.35
C SER A 54 4.82 17.13 0.88
N GLU A 55 4.75 18.45 0.97
CA GLU A 55 3.62 19.22 0.44
C GLU A 55 3.44 19.01 -1.07
N LYS A 56 4.54 18.84 -1.81
CA LYS A 56 4.50 18.54 -3.25
C LYS A 56 3.95 17.14 -3.53
N TYR A 57 4.34 16.13 -2.75
CA TYR A 57 4.03 14.72 -3.08
C TYR A 57 2.89 14.10 -2.26
N LYS A 58 2.34 14.78 -1.26
CA LYS A 58 1.25 14.23 -0.43
C LYS A 58 0.02 13.81 -1.25
N HIS A 59 -0.21 14.42 -2.41
CA HIS A 59 -1.31 14.08 -3.31
C HIS A 59 -1.24 12.63 -3.84
N PHE A 60 -0.06 12.00 -3.86
CA PHE A 60 0.08 10.58 -4.23
C PHE A 60 -0.59 9.63 -3.24
N LEU A 61 -0.95 10.10 -2.04
CA LEU A 61 -1.64 9.33 -1.02
C LEU A 61 -3.15 9.52 -1.06
N ASP A 62 -3.65 10.52 -1.80
CA ASP A 62 -5.08 10.78 -1.88
C ASP A 62 -5.79 9.62 -2.59
N ASP A 63 -6.99 9.29 -2.15
CA ASP A 63 -7.82 8.28 -2.80
C ASP A 63 -8.51 8.92 -4.04
N PRO A 64 -8.14 8.51 -5.27
CA PRO A 64 -8.75 9.07 -6.48
C PRO A 64 -10.20 8.61 -6.66
N TRP A 65 -10.61 7.51 -6.00
CA TRP A 65 -11.93 6.90 -6.15
C TRP A 65 -13.00 7.54 -5.26
N VAL A 66 -12.59 8.35 -4.29
CA VAL A 66 -13.51 9.10 -3.44
C VAL A 66 -13.84 10.44 -4.10
N GLU A 67 -15.12 10.71 -4.29
CA GLU A 67 -15.59 12.02 -4.76
C GLU A 67 -15.59 13.05 -3.63
N LYS A 68 -15.36 14.32 -3.97
CA LYS A 68 -15.47 15.42 -2.99
C LYS A 68 -16.90 15.47 -2.45
N GLY A 69 -17.04 15.56 -1.13
CA GLY A 69 -18.33 15.57 -0.45
C GLY A 69 -18.91 14.19 -0.13
N THR A 70 -18.18 13.09 -0.44
CA THR A 70 -18.57 11.74 -0.03
C THR A 70 -18.67 11.69 1.51
N PRO A 71 -19.85 11.38 2.09
CA PRO A 71 -20.01 11.38 3.53
C PRO A 71 -19.22 10.25 4.19
N ILE A 72 -18.69 10.53 5.38
CA ILE A 72 -18.07 9.52 6.22
C ILE A 72 -19.15 8.83 7.04
N ASN A 73 -19.23 7.50 6.91
CA ASN A 73 -20.04 6.67 7.79
C ASN A 73 -19.39 6.67 9.19
N ARG A 74 -20.18 7.01 10.21
CA ARG A 74 -19.72 7.07 11.62
C ARG A 74 -20.56 6.12 12.48
N PRO A 75 -20.28 4.80 12.46
CA PRO A 75 -21.06 3.81 13.20
C PRO A 75 -20.96 3.98 14.72
N VAL A 76 -19.92 4.67 15.18
CA VAL A 76 -19.66 4.99 16.58
C VAL A 76 -19.51 6.51 16.68
N LYS A 77 -20.23 7.12 17.62
CA LYS A 77 -20.16 8.57 17.88
C LYS A 77 -18.89 8.92 18.66
N ALA A 78 -18.54 10.20 18.68
CA ALA A 78 -17.51 10.71 19.59
C ALA A 78 -17.82 10.31 21.03
N ASP A 79 -16.78 9.83 21.73
CA ASP A 79 -16.81 9.24 23.07
C ASP A 79 -17.74 8.03 23.21
N GLY A 80 -18.15 7.43 22.09
CA GLY A 80 -18.87 6.17 22.04
C GLY A 80 -17.98 4.98 22.39
N HIS A 81 -18.62 3.83 22.60
CA HIS A 81 -17.95 2.56 22.86
C HIS A 81 -18.23 1.57 21.72
N VAL A 82 -17.24 0.74 21.41
CA VAL A 82 -17.38 -0.43 20.56
C VAL A 82 -16.52 -1.56 21.11
N LYS A 83 -16.99 -2.80 21.05
CA LYS A 83 -16.28 -3.92 21.67
C LYS A 83 -14.96 -4.23 20.96
N ALA A 84 -14.96 -4.27 19.64
CA ALA A 84 -13.76 -4.55 18.84
C ALA A 84 -13.54 -3.51 17.75
N LEU A 85 -12.32 -2.95 17.72
CA LEU A 85 -11.84 -2.11 16.63
C LEU A 85 -10.88 -2.90 15.76
N VAL A 86 -11.16 -2.95 14.47
CA VAL A 86 -10.26 -3.47 13.44
C VAL A 86 -9.65 -2.28 12.71
N VAL A 87 -8.33 -2.15 12.83
CA VAL A 87 -7.55 -1.11 12.13
C VAL A 87 -7.05 -1.70 10.83
N GLU A 88 -7.62 -1.26 9.70
CA GLU A 88 -7.11 -1.59 8.36
C GLU A 88 -6.36 -0.39 7.79
N ASP A 89 -5.23 -0.68 7.16
CA ASP A 89 -4.44 0.25 6.37
C ASP A 89 -4.00 -0.55 5.14
N GLY A 90 -4.91 -0.68 4.16
CA GLY A 90 -4.70 -1.53 2.97
C GLY A 90 -5.83 -2.51 2.64
N GLY A 91 -7.07 -2.17 2.99
CA GLY A 91 -8.35 -2.79 2.65
C GLY A 91 -8.33 -4.10 1.87
N GLY A 92 -8.28 -5.24 2.55
CA GLY A 92 -8.46 -6.49 1.81
C GLY A 92 -8.82 -7.71 2.62
N PHE A 93 -7.84 -8.31 3.28
CA PHE A 93 -8.02 -9.67 3.79
C PHE A 93 -7.89 -9.78 5.30
N GLY A 94 -6.91 -9.10 5.90
CA GLY A 94 -6.56 -9.27 7.31
C GLY A 94 -7.70 -8.86 8.24
N GLY A 95 -8.20 -7.64 8.11
CA GLY A 95 -9.21 -7.12 9.03
C GLY A 95 -10.60 -7.70 8.75
N LEU A 96 -11.00 -7.86 7.48
CA LEU A 96 -12.23 -8.57 7.12
C LEU A 96 -12.23 -10.01 7.63
N LEU A 97 -11.11 -10.75 7.50
CA LEU A 97 -11.03 -12.10 8.04
C LEU A 97 -11.13 -12.10 9.57
N SER A 98 -10.44 -11.16 10.25
CA SER A 98 -10.56 -11.01 11.70
C SER A 98 -12.00 -10.72 12.12
N ALA A 99 -12.69 -9.79 11.45
CA ALA A 99 -14.09 -9.47 11.73
C ALA A 99 -15.02 -10.68 11.49
N VAL A 100 -14.85 -11.39 10.38
CA VAL A 100 -15.61 -12.62 10.09
C VAL A 100 -15.35 -13.69 11.14
N ARG A 101 -14.11 -13.86 11.59
CA ARG A 101 -13.76 -14.81 12.65
C ARG A 101 -14.35 -14.41 13.99
N MET A 102 -14.38 -13.13 14.35
CA MET A 102 -15.08 -12.64 15.55
C MET A 102 -16.56 -12.99 15.50
N ILE A 103 -17.23 -12.71 14.36
CA ILE A 103 -18.66 -13.02 14.17
C ILE A 103 -18.90 -14.53 14.30
N GLN A 104 -18.07 -15.36 13.66
CA GLN A 104 -18.15 -16.82 13.77
C GLN A 104 -17.95 -17.34 15.21
N ASN A 105 -17.28 -16.57 16.07
CA ASN A 105 -17.04 -16.89 17.47
C ASN A 105 -17.96 -16.12 18.43
N GLY A 106 -19.09 -15.59 17.94
CA GLY A 106 -20.18 -15.07 18.77
C GLY A 106 -20.21 -13.56 18.98
N PHE A 107 -19.35 -12.78 18.30
CA PHE A 107 -19.54 -11.33 18.24
C PHE A 107 -20.74 -10.99 17.35
N SER A 108 -21.52 -9.98 17.73
CA SER A 108 -22.45 -9.35 16.80
C SER A 108 -21.69 -8.51 15.78
N VAL A 109 -22.28 -8.27 14.62
CA VAL A 109 -21.74 -7.30 13.66
C VAL A 109 -21.61 -5.90 14.28
N ASP A 110 -22.57 -5.52 15.13
CA ASP A 110 -22.59 -4.21 15.82
C ASP A 110 -21.49 -4.05 16.87
N ASP A 111 -20.90 -5.17 17.33
CA ASP A 111 -19.76 -5.17 18.26
C ASP A 111 -18.47 -4.71 17.59
N ILE A 112 -18.45 -4.61 16.26
CA ILE A 112 -17.24 -4.39 15.47
C ILE A 112 -17.29 -2.99 14.85
N LEU A 113 -16.14 -2.32 14.82
CA LEU A 113 -15.88 -1.13 14.01
C LEU A 113 -14.64 -1.42 13.16
N ILE A 114 -14.73 -1.22 11.85
CA ILE A 114 -13.58 -1.26 10.94
C ILE A 114 -13.23 0.19 10.61
N VAL A 115 -11.96 0.58 10.77
CA VAL A 115 -11.45 1.89 10.33
C VAL A 115 -10.47 1.67 9.20
N GLU A 116 -10.69 2.35 8.06
CA GLU A 116 -9.91 2.22 6.85
C GLU A 116 -9.69 3.58 6.17
N PRO A 117 -8.45 3.92 5.75
CA PRO A 117 -8.16 5.17 5.06
C PRO A 117 -8.80 5.29 3.68
N GLY A 118 -8.97 4.17 2.96
CA GLY A 118 -9.59 4.12 1.64
C GLY A 118 -11.08 4.46 1.64
N GLY A 119 -11.64 4.66 0.45
CA GLY A 119 -13.04 5.04 0.22
C GLY A 119 -14.08 3.93 0.32
N GLY A 120 -13.67 2.66 0.37
CA GLY A 120 -14.60 1.53 0.37
C GLY A 120 -13.91 0.18 0.23
N PHE A 121 -14.69 -0.90 0.37
CA PHE A 121 -14.25 -2.26 0.01
C PHE A 121 -14.35 -2.47 -1.52
N GLY A 122 -13.40 -3.20 -2.10
CA GLY A 122 -13.39 -3.53 -3.53
C GLY A 122 -13.36 -5.03 -3.84
N GLY A 123 -13.69 -5.42 -5.08
CA GLY A 123 -13.57 -6.80 -5.57
C GLY A 123 -14.20 -7.87 -4.67
N THR A 124 -13.50 -8.98 -4.43
CA THR A 124 -13.94 -10.07 -3.54
C THR A 124 -14.29 -9.60 -2.12
N TRP A 125 -13.65 -8.53 -1.64
CA TRP A 125 -13.83 -7.98 -0.29
C TRP A 125 -15.19 -7.31 -0.13
N TYR A 126 -15.68 -6.67 -1.18
CA TYR A 126 -17.03 -6.11 -1.22
C TYR A 126 -18.09 -7.20 -0.97
N CYS A 127 -17.97 -8.35 -1.64
CA CYS A 127 -18.90 -9.46 -1.49
C CYS A 127 -18.89 -10.04 -0.07
N ILE A 128 -17.72 -10.19 0.53
CA ILE A 128 -17.58 -10.67 1.91
C ILE A 128 -18.17 -9.67 2.90
N ALA A 129 -17.82 -8.39 2.77
CA ALA A 129 -18.37 -7.34 3.63
C ALA A 129 -19.90 -7.27 3.56
N SER A 130 -20.47 -7.46 2.36
CA SER A 130 -21.92 -7.52 2.15
C SER A 130 -22.56 -8.72 2.84
N LYS A 131 -21.97 -9.92 2.68
CA LYS A 131 -22.48 -11.16 3.28
C LYS A 131 -22.56 -11.08 4.81
N TYR A 132 -21.63 -10.39 5.45
CA TYR A 132 -21.54 -10.27 6.91
C TYR A 132 -22.05 -8.93 7.47
N GLY A 133 -22.62 -8.05 6.63
CA GLY A 133 -23.15 -6.75 7.06
C GLY A 133 -22.08 -5.73 7.50
N LEU A 134 -20.80 -5.95 7.17
CA LEU A 134 -19.68 -5.15 7.66
C LEU A 134 -19.59 -3.75 7.03
N HIS A 135 -20.24 -3.51 5.89
CA HIS A 135 -20.31 -2.17 5.27
C HIS A 135 -20.86 -1.12 6.25
N ALA A 136 -21.93 -1.46 6.98
CA ALA A 136 -22.55 -0.55 7.95
C ALA A 136 -21.65 -0.23 9.14
N ARG A 137 -20.63 -1.08 9.37
CA ARG A 137 -19.70 -1.01 10.50
C ARG A 137 -18.30 -0.59 10.08
N ALA A 138 -18.12 -0.21 8.83
CA ALA A 138 -16.87 0.36 8.32
C ALA A 138 -16.95 1.89 8.29
N GLN A 139 -15.94 2.53 8.86
CA GLN A 139 -15.68 3.96 8.82
C GLN A 139 -14.48 4.21 7.90
N PHE A 140 -14.80 4.55 6.64
CA PHE A 140 -13.85 4.87 5.59
C PHE A 140 -13.30 6.29 5.70
N GLN A 141 -12.33 6.64 4.85
CA GLN A 141 -11.68 7.96 4.86
C GLN A 141 -11.14 8.33 6.26
N SER A 142 -10.69 7.34 7.03
CA SER A 142 -10.34 7.51 8.44
C SER A 142 -9.12 6.70 8.84
N VAL A 143 -8.26 7.27 9.69
CA VAL A 143 -7.06 6.60 10.23
C VAL A 143 -7.12 6.53 11.74
N VAL A 144 -6.64 5.45 12.34
CA VAL A 144 -6.36 5.42 13.78
C VAL A 144 -5.03 6.13 14.03
N ARG A 145 -5.06 7.23 14.78
CA ARG A 145 -3.86 8.03 15.11
C ARG A 145 -3.19 7.57 16.39
N THR A 146 -3.97 7.26 17.42
CA THR A 146 -3.46 6.78 18.71
C THR A 146 -4.39 5.74 19.30
N ALA A 147 -3.81 4.82 20.08
CA ALA A 147 -4.54 3.90 20.95
C ALA A 147 -3.80 3.87 22.30
N HIS A 148 -4.47 4.31 23.36
CA HIS A 148 -3.91 4.35 24.71
C HIS A 148 -4.72 3.42 25.61
N TRP A 149 -4.04 2.53 26.33
CA TRP A 149 -4.70 1.66 27.29
C TRP A 149 -4.99 2.41 28.59
N GLU A 150 -6.24 2.41 29.03
CA GLU A 150 -6.69 3.04 30.27
C GLU A 150 -6.90 1.97 31.35
N GLU A 151 -5.99 1.93 32.32
CA GLU A 151 -5.96 0.88 33.35
C GLU A 151 -7.18 0.91 34.28
N SER A 152 -7.81 2.09 34.48
CA SER A 152 -8.96 2.27 35.36
C SER A 152 -10.25 1.70 34.78
N THR A 153 -10.43 1.76 33.46
CA THR A 153 -11.63 1.27 32.76
C THR A 153 -11.40 -0.08 32.09
N LYS A 154 -10.14 -0.53 31.95
CA LYS A 154 -9.77 -1.73 31.19
C LYS A 154 -10.19 -1.65 29.72
N GLU A 155 -10.10 -0.46 29.15
CA GLU A 155 -10.45 -0.17 27.76
C GLU A 155 -9.31 0.61 27.09
N TRP A 156 -9.25 0.52 25.78
CA TRP A 156 -8.45 1.40 24.94
C TRP A 156 -9.22 2.69 24.65
N LYS A 157 -8.58 3.83 24.88
CA LYS A 157 -8.99 5.12 24.32
C LYS A 157 -8.28 5.32 22.98
N VAL A 158 -9.06 5.35 21.91
CA VAL A 158 -8.55 5.43 20.53
C VAL A 158 -8.94 6.77 19.92
N VAL A 159 -7.99 7.42 19.27
CA VAL A 159 -8.25 8.61 18.44
C VAL A 159 -8.31 8.20 16.98
N ILE A 160 -9.47 8.40 16.36
CA ILE A 160 -9.70 8.22 14.93
C ILE A 160 -9.69 9.62 14.29
N VAL A 161 -8.92 9.77 13.22
CA VAL A 161 -8.87 11.01 12.43
C VAL A 161 -9.53 10.76 11.09
N GLU A 162 -10.60 11.49 10.85
CA GLU A 162 -11.33 11.54 9.60
C GLU A 162 -10.66 12.53 8.64
N LYS A 163 -10.48 12.13 7.39
CA LYS A 163 -9.89 12.95 6.33
C LYS A 163 -10.77 12.89 5.08
N ALA A 164 -11.92 13.55 5.14
CA ALA A 164 -12.78 13.68 3.98
C ALA A 164 -12.08 14.50 2.87
N LYS A 165 -12.28 14.11 1.61
CA LYS A 165 -11.58 14.72 0.47
C LYS A 165 -11.89 16.22 0.37
N GLY A 166 -10.85 17.04 0.49
CA GLY A 166 -10.93 18.50 0.39
C GLY A 166 -11.47 19.21 1.63
N GLU A 167 -11.61 18.49 2.75
CA GLU A 167 -12.04 19.01 4.05
C GLU A 167 -10.88 18.93 5.07
N PRO A 168 -10.90 19.75 6.14
CA PRO A 168 -9.92 19.63 7.21
C PRO A 168 -10.03 18.30 7.96
N GLU A 169 -8.92 17.84 8.53
CA GLU A 169 -8.92 16.65 9.39
C GLU A 169 -9.77 16.88 10.65
N VAL A 170 -10.59 15.89 11.01
CA VAL A 170 -11.44 15.91 12.21
C VAL A 170 -11.13 14.70 13.07
N GLY A 171 -10.73 14.94 14.32
CA GLY A 171 -10.44 13.87 15.28
C GLY A 171 -11.64 13.56 16.18
N ILE A 172 -11.95 12.27 16.35
CA ILE A 172 -12.88 11.79 17.37
C ILE A 172 -12.17 10.79 18.30
N SER A 173 -12.57 10.76 19.56
CA SER A 173 -12.16 9.72 20.51
C SER A 173 -13.24 8.65 20.62
N VAL A 174 -12.86 7.39 20.75
CA VAL A 174 -13.75 6.26 21.04
C VAL A 174 -13.13 5.34 22.09
N ARG A 175 -13.96 4.59 22.81
CA ARG A 175 -13.51 3.56 23.76
C ARG A 175 -13.70 2.17 23.17
N VAL A 176 -12.73 1.28 23.42
CA VAL A 176 -12.68 -0.04 22.78
C VAL A 176 -12.14 -1.10 23.73
N ASP A 177 -12.74 -2.30 23.75
CA ASP A 177 -12.22 -3.40 24.58
C ASP A 177 -11.02 -4.09 23.88
N TYR A 178 -11.14 -4.34 22.57
CA TYR A 178 -10.12 -5.03 21.76
C TYR A 178 -9.71 -4.22 20.53
N VAL A 179 -8.40 -4.07 20.32
CA VAL A 179 -7.85 -3.47 19.09
C VAL A 179 -7.11 -4.54 18.29
N VAL A 180 -7.50 -4.72 17.03
CA VAL A 180 -6.86 -5.64 16.08
C VAL A 180 -6.20 -4.82 14.98
N PHE A 181 -4.87 -4.83 14.96
CA PHE A 181 -4.10 -4.23 13.89
C PHE A 181 -3.99 -5.21 12.72
N ALA A 182 -4.61 -4.86 11.60
CA ALA A 182 -4.56 -5.58 10.35
C ALA A 182 -3.99 -4.67 9.23
N SER A 183 -3.04 -3.80 9.58
CA SER A 183 -2.33 -2.97 8.62
C SER A 183 -1.49 -3.85 7.70
N GLY A 184 -1.72 -3.75 6.39
CA GLY A 184 -0.99 -4.54 5.40
C GLY A 184 0.51 -4.19 5.39
N LEU A 185 1.36 -5.10 4.90
CA LEU A 185 2.82 -4.88 4.86
C LEU A 185 3.26 -3.84 3.80
N LEU A 186 2.37 -3.42 2.89
CA LEU A 186 2.69 -2.62 1.69
C LEU A 186 1.76 -1.41 1.52
N SER A 187 1.23 -0.84 2.61
CA SER A 187 0.21 0.22 2.54
C SER A 187 0.75 1.58 2.09
N ASN A 188 2.03 1.85 2.36
CA ASN A 188 2.63 3.16 2.12
C ASN A 188 3.40 3.21 0.79
N ALA A 189 2.90 4.02 -0.15
CA ALA A 189 3.59 4.32 -1.39
C ALA A 189 4.94 5.00 -1.09
N LYS A 190 6.01 4.51 -1.71
CA LYS A 190 7.35 5.09 -1.61
C LYS A 190 7.74 5.64 -2.97
N LEU A 191 8.13 6.90 -3.03
CA LEU A 191 8.62 7.52 -4.26
C LEU A 191 10.15 7.43 -4.29
N PRO A 192 10.77 7.14 -5.44
CA PRO A 192 12.22 7.16 -5.54
C PRO A 192 12.75 8.59 -5.37
N GLN A 193 13.85 8.76 -4.63
CA GLN A 193 14.52 10.06 -4.47
C GLN A 193 15.46 10.31 -5.65
N VAL A 194 14.90 10.66 -6.81
CA VAL A 194 15.68 10.93 -8.03
C VAL A 194 15.95 12.43 -8.16
N GLU A 195 17.18 12.78 -8.53
CA GLU A 195 17.52 14.16 -8.88
C GLU A 195 16.61 14.64 -10.02
N GLY A 196 16.04 15.84 -9.85
CA GLY A 196 15.12 16.45 -10.83
C GLY A 196 13.68 15.95 -10.75
N PHE A 197 13.34 15.00 -9.87
CA PHE A 197 11.94 14.61 -9.64
C PHE A 197 11.12 15.79 -9.07
N ASP A 198 11.77 16.67 -8.32
CA ASP A 198 11.24 17.91 -7.75
C ASP A 198 10.96 19.02 -8.76
N VAL A 199 11.52 18.95 -9.98
CA VAL A 199 11.19 19.87 -11.08
C VAL A 199 10.28 19.25 -12.14
N PHE A 200 9.88 17.98 -11.98
CA PHE A 200 8.88 17.37 -12.84
C PHE A 200 7.49 17.97 -12.55
N GLU A 201 6.86 18.51 -13.60
CA GLU A 201 5.55 19.19 -13.52
C GLU A 201 4.44 18.49 -14.30
N ALA A 202 4.79 17.50 -15.13
CA ALA A 202 3.79 16.74 -15.85
C ALA A 202 2.99 15.84 -14.90
N HIS A 203 1.78 15.47 -15.34
CA HIS A 203 0.88 14.63 -14.56
C HIS A 203 1.55 13.30 -14.17
N SER A 204 1.47 12.96 -12.88
CA SER A 204 2.07 11.75 -12.31
C SER A 204 1.19 11.21 -11.18
N PHE A 205 1.18 9.89 -11.02
CA PHE A 205 0.45 9.18 -9.96
C PHE A 205 1.13 7.85 -9.66
N HIS A 206 0.84 7.25 -8.51
CA HIS A 206 1.39 5.96 -8.09
C HIS A 206 0.44 4.82 -8.49
N THR A 207 0.94 3.66 -8.89
CA THR A 207 0.09 2.55 -9.38
C THR A 207 -0.88 2.00 -8.33
N ALA A 208 -0.57 2.15 -7.03
CA ALA A 208 -1.49 1.85 -5.93
C ALA A 208 -2.71 2.79 -5.83
N ARG A 209 -2.70 3.92 -6.55
CA ARG A 209 -3.75 4.96 -6.63
C ARG A 209 -3.90 5.38 -8.09
N TRP A 210 -4.19 4.40 -8.95
CA TRP A 210 -4.27 4.61 -10.40
C TRP A 210 -5.26 5.74 -10.74
N ASP A 211 -4.91 6.65 -11.65
CA ASP A 211 -5.82 7.72 -12.07
C ASP A 211 -6.51 7.35 -13.40
N TYR A 212 -7.70 6.73 -13.30
CA TYR A 212 -8.51 6.45 -14.49
C TYR A 212 -9.14 7.70 -15.10
N ALA A 213 -9.30 8.80 -14.34
CA ALA A 213 -9.78 10.05 -14.91
C ALA A 213 -8.76 10.61 -15.92
N TYR A 214 -7.46 10.48 -15.62
CA TYR A 214 -6.38 10.84 -16.53
C TYR A 214 -6.14 9.80 -17.64
N THR A 215 -6.02 8.52 -17.28
CA THR A 215 -5.65 7.45 -18.23
C THR A 215 -6.80 6.98 -19.14
N GLY A 216 -8.05 7.13 -18.70
CA GLY A 216 -9.23 6.51 -19.31
C GLY A 216 -9.41 5.05 -18.88
N GLY A 217 -10.60 4.50 -19.07
CA GLY A 217 -10.96 3.15 -18.61
C GLY A 217 -11.45 3.12 -17.16
N TYR A 218 -11.60 1.92 -16.62
CA TYR A 218 -11.99 1.63 -15.22
C TYR A 218 -11.52 0.21 -14.83
N PRO A 219 -11.53 -0.20 -13.54
CA PRO A 219 -10.89 -1.45 -13.09
C PRO A 219 -11.28 -2.71 -13.88
N GLU A 220 -12.53 -2.85 -14.28
CA GLU A 220 -13.05 -4.00 -15.02
C GLU A 220 -12.85 -3.87 -16.55
N GLN A 221 -12.59 -2.66 -17.05
CA GLN A 221 -12.29 -2.39 -18.45
C GLN A 221 -11.15 -1.35 -18.56
N PRO A 222 -9.88 -1.78 -18.49
CA PRO A 222 -8.72 -0.90 -18.48
C PRO A 222 -8.37 -0.41 -19.90
N ASP A 223 -9.35 0.12 -20.62
CA ASP A 223 -9.16 0.75 -21.91
C ASP A 223 -8.61 2.17 -21.69
N LEU A 224 -7.29 2.28 -21.62
CA LEU A 224 -6.55 3.52 -21.29
C LEU A 224 -6.52 4.50 -22.48
N ALA A 225 -7.67 4.70 -23.12
CA ALA A 225 -7.81 5.37 -24.40
C ALA A 225 -7.33 6.82 -24.41
N LYS A 226 -7.23 7.49 -23.26
CA LYS A 226 -6.71 8.87 -23.15
C LYS A 226 -5.19 8.94 -23.26
N LEU A 227 -4.51 7.79 -23.27
CA LEU A 227 -3.04 7.69 -23.41
C LEU A 227 -2.55 7.62 -24.87
N LYS A 228 -3.45 7.48 -25.86
CA LYS A 228 -3.08 7.22 -27.28
C LYS A 228 -2.06 8.19 -27.87
N ASP A 229 -2.09 9.44 -27.43
CA ASP A 229 -1.22 10.50 -27.95
C ASP A 229 -0.10 10.87 -26.95
N LYS A 230 0.01 10.13 -25.84
CA LYS A 230 0.89 10.45 -24.71
C LYS A 230 2.15 9.60 -24.72
N ARG A 231 3.26 10.22 -24.33
CA ARG A 231 4.51 9.56 -23.98
C ARG A 231 4.46 9.28 -22.48
N VAL A 232 4.55 8.01 -22.09
CA VAL A 232 4.38 7.57 -20.70
C VAL A 232 5.70 7.03 -20.19
N ALA A 233 6.10 7.41 -18.99
CA ALA A 233 7.23 6.80 -18.27
C ALA A 233 6.70 5.99 -17.08
N TYR A 234 7.18 4.76 -16.95
CA TYR A 234 6.88 3.86 -15.84
C TYR A 234 8.15 3.57 -15.06
N ILE A 235 8.16 3.86 -13.76
CA ILE A 235 9.34 3.66 -12.90
C ILE A 235 9.14 2.37 -12.08
N GLY A 236 10.08 1.44 -12.23
CA GLY A 236 10.10 0.17 -11.51
C GLY A 236 9.72 -1.04 -12.37
N THR A 237 10.24 -2.21 -11.98
CA THR A 237 10.07 -3.48 -12.72
C THR A 237 9.57 -4.63 -11.84
N GLY A 238 8.93 -4.30 -10.72
CA GLY A 238 8.32 -5.29 -9.81
C GLY A 238 7.05 -5.93 -10.36
N ALA A 239 6.37 -6.74 -9.56
CA ALA A 239 5.16 -7.48 -9.97
C ALA A 239 4.06 -6.58 -10.58
N THR A 240 3.83 -5.39 -10.01
CA THR A 240 2.87 -4.42 -10.55
C THR A 240 3.22 -3.96 -11.97
N ALA A 241 4.51 -3.86 -12.29
CA ALA A 241 4.96 -3.50 -13.63
C ALA A 241 4.62 -4.60 -14.64
N ILE A 242 4.86 -5.86 -14.28
CA ILE A 242 4.55 -7.03 -15.13
C ILE A 242 3.07 -7.04 -15.54
N GLN A 243 2.18 -6.64 -14.65
CA GLN A 243 0.73 -6.60 -14.90
C GLN A 243 0.28 -5.36 -15.69
N SER A 244 0.84 -4.19 -15.39
CA SER A 244 0.36 -2.89 -15.92
C SER A 244 1.06 -2.46 -17.22
N VAL A 245 2.34 -2.78 -17.39
CA VAL A 245 3.13 -2.40 -18.59
C VAL A 245 2.50 -2.90 -19.89
N PRO A 246 1.98 -4.13 -20.01
CA PRO A 246 1.33 -4.57 -21.25
C PRO A 246 0.12 -3.71 -21.63
N GLN A 247 -0.67 -3.26 -20.64
CA GLN A 247 -1.80 -2.37 -20.89
C GLN A 247 -1.32 -0.97 -21.31
N LEU A 248 -0.32 -0.42 -20.61
CA LEU A 248 0.26 0.87 -20.99
C LEU A 248 0.87 0.85 -22.40
N ALA A 249 1.55 -0.24 -22.77
CA ALA A 249 2.16 -0.40 -24.09
C ALA A 249 1.12 -0.47 -25.21
N LYS A 250 -0.04 -1.08 -24.94
CA LYS A 250 -1.15 -1.16 -25.90
C LYS A 250 -1.78 0.20 -26.20
N TRP A 251 -1.81 1.11 -25.22
CA TRP A 251 -2.59 2.34 -25.30
C TRP A 251 -1.78 3.62 -25.40
N SER A 252 -0.49 3.62 -25.07
CA SER A 252 0.35 4.82 -25.10
C SER A 252 0.97 5.03 -26.47
N LYS A 253 1.26 6.29 -26.84
CA LYS A 253 2.04 6.60 -28.06
C LYS A 253 3.46 6.02 -27.97
N GLU A 254 4.09 6.25 -26.82
CA GLU A 254 5.40 5.73 -26.47
C GLU A 254 5.39 5.35 -24.99
N LEU A 255 6.05 4.24 -24.64
CA LEU A 255 6.22 3.80 -23.26
C LEU A 255 7.71 3.66 -22.95
N TYR A 256 8.16 4.35 -21.92
CA TYR A 256 9.50 4.27 -21.36
C TYR A 256 9.44 3.50 -20.04
N ILE A 257 10.14 2.37 -19.96
CA ILE A 257 10.26 1.60 -18.72
C ILE A 257 11.60 1.96 -18.09
N VAL A 258 11.54 2.65 -16.96
CA VAL A 258 12.71 3.06 -16.19
C VAL A 258 12.91 2.02 -15.09
N SER A 259 13.79 1.06 -15.35
CA SER A 259 14.33 0.20 -14.30
C SER A 259 15.42 0.95 -13.53
N HIS A 260 15.64 0.57 -12.28
CA HIS A 260 16.77 1.08 -11.52
C HIS A 260 18.07 0.81 -12.31
N PRO A 261 18.92 1.82 -12.55
CA PRO A 261 20.19 1.60 -13.21
C PRO A 261 21.03 0.64 -12.35
N SER A 262 21.60 -0.38 -12.97
CA SER A 262 22.65 -1.18 -12.36
C SER A 262 23.83 -0.27 -12.03
N GLY A 263 24.22 -0.16 -10.75
CA GLY A 263 25.46 0.51 -10.33
C GLY A 263 25.33 1.92 -9.75
N LYS A 264 24.12 2.46 -9.54
CA LYS A 264 23.93 3.81 -8.98
C LYS A 264 22.69 3.88 -8.10
N SER A 265 22.84 4.38 -6.87
CA SER A 265 21.69 4.81 -6.05
C SER A 265 20.97 5.96 -6.75
N TRP A 266 19.66 6.12 -6.52
CA TRP A 266 18.99 7.35 -6.93
C TRP A 266 19.72 8.56 -6.32
N GLY A 267 20.29 9.43 -7.16
CA GLY A 267 21.05 10.62 -6.73
C GLY A 267 22.59 10.51 -6.69
N SER A 268 23.21 9.59 -7.45
CA SER A 268 24.68 9.53 -7.65
C SER A 268 25.12 9.75 -9.10
#